data_AF-A0A2I0EVT3-F1
#
_entry.id   AF-A0A2I0EVT3-F1
#
_cell.length_a   1.000
_cell.length_b   1.000
_cell.length_c   1.000
_cell.angle_alpha   90.00
_cell.angle_beta   90.00
_cell.angle_gamma   90.00
#
_symmetry.space_group_name_H-M   'P 1'
#
loop_
_entity.id
_entity.type
_entity.pdbx_description
1 polymer ?
#
loop_
_entity_poly.entity_id
_entity_poly.type
_entity_poly.pdbx_seq_one_letter_code
_entity_poly.pdbx_strand_id
1 'polypeptide(L)'
;MVFQIYRVIHLLLTGAVTILISTFFASGGLGENYTDNAFPNPQWLLPILVWGIGCVLSFIKKTVIYGLIISFLPILFYMMLFYI
;
A
#
# COMPACT_ATOMS: atom_id res chain seq x y z
N MET A 1 9.78 20.95 -10.89
CA MET A 1 9.61 19.84 -11.85
C MET A 1 10.11 18.52 -11.27
N VAL A 2 11.39 18.41 -10.87
CA VAL A 2 11.98 17.16 -10.31
C VAL A 2 11.19 16.59 -9.13
N PHE A 3 10.82 17.42 -8.16
CA PHE A 3 10.05 16.97 -6.99
C PHE A 3 8.65 16.41 -7.34
N GLN A 4 8.00 16.98 -8.36
CA GLN A 4 6.67 16.49 -8.80
C GLN A 4 6.79 15.13 -9.47
N ILE A 5 7.82 14.95 -10.31
CA ILE A 5 8.13 13.67 -10.96
C ILE A 5 8.45 12.63 -9.89
N TYR A 6 9.33 12.95 -8.94
CA TYR A 6 9.67 12.09 -7.81
C TYR A 6 8.41 11.64 -7.05
N ARG A 7 7.53 12.58 -6.67
CA ARG A 7 6.30 12.27 -5.94
C ARG A 7 5.41 11.29 -6.71
N VAL A 8 5.22 11.51 -8.01
CA VAL A 8 4.38 10.63 -8.83
C VAL A 8 4.99 9.24 -8.94
N ILE A 9 6.29 9.15 -9.20
CA ILE A 9 7.01 7.86 -9.27
C ILE A 9 6.93 7.13 -7.93
N HIS A 10 7.17 7.84 -6.81
CA HIS A 10 7.06 7.29 -5.46
C HIS A 10 5.68 6.68 -5.25
N LEU A 11 4.60 7.46 -5.46
CA LEU A 11 3.24 6.98 -5.24
C LEU A 11 2.87 5.79 -6.14
N LEU A 12 3.32 5.79 -7.40
CA LEU A 12 3.06 4.67 -8.32
C LEU A 12 3.77 3.39 -7.88
N LEU A 13 5.07 3.48 -7.53
CA LEU A 13 5.84 2.33 -7.08
C LEU A 13 5.29 1.81 -5.74
N THR A 14 5.04 2.70 -4.78
CA THR A 14 4.52 2.27 -3.49
C THR A 14 3.10 1.72 -3.57
N GLY A 15 2.28 2.29 -4.44
CA GLY A 15 0.92 1.83 -4.69
C GLY A 15 0.89 0.46 -5.34
N ALA A 16 1.69 0.25 -6.40
CA ALA A 16 1.76 -1.02 -7.09
C ALA A 16 2.16 -2.15 -6.13
N VAL A 17 3.23 -1.95 -5.34
CA VAL A 17 3.67 -2.92 -4.34
C VAL A 17 2.60 -3.17 -3.29
N THR A 18 2.02 -2.10 -2.72
CA THR A 18 1.00 -2.22 -1.67
C THR A 18 -0.23 -2.98 -2.16
N ILE A 19 -0.74 -2.66 -3.34
CA ILE A 19 -1.95 -3.27 -3.90
C ILE A 19 -1.71 -4.75 -4.21
N LEU A 20 -0.60 -5.10 -4.87
CA LEU A 20 -0.27 -6.48 -5.21
C LEU A 20 -0.13 -7.36 -3.96
N ILE A 21 0.63 -6.89 -2.96
CA ILE A 21 0.85 -7.65 -1.73
C ILE A 21 -0.43 -7.75 -0.89
N SER A 22 -1.15 -6.63 -0.71
CA SER A 22 -2.43 -6.60 0.02
C SER A 22 -3.44 -7.58 -0.57
N THR A 23 -3.62 -7.55 -1.89
CA THR A 23 -4.61 -8.40 -2.57
C THR A 23 -4.21 -9.87 -2.51
N PHE A 24 -2.92 -10.20 -2.67
CA PHE A 24 -2.40 -11.55 -2.51
C PHE A 24 -2.67 -12.14 -1.12
N PHE A 25 -2.39 -11.40 -0.05
CA PHE A 25 -2.69 -11.87 1.30
C PHE A 25 -4.20 -11.92 1.59
N ALA A 26 -4.94 -10.93 1.11
CA ALA A 26 -6.39 -10.90 1.27
C ALA A 26 -7.08 -12.08 0.60
N SER A 27 -6.57 -12.53 -0.56
CA SER A 27 -7.11 -13.66 -1.32
C SER A 27 -6.73 -15.04 -0.76
N GLY A 28 -5.97 -15.10 0.34
CA GLY A 28 -5.50 -16.36 0.92
C GLY A 28 -4.23 -16.92 0.25
N GLY A 29 -3.39 -16.06 -0.31
CA GLY A 29 -2.05 -16.44 -0.79
C GLY A 29 -2.06 -17.43 -1.95
N LEU A 30 -1.11 -18.39 -1.93
CA LEU A 30 -0.93 -19.38 -2.99
C LEU A 30 -1.78 -20.63 -2.73
N GLY A 31 -3.07 -20.55 -3.11
CA GLY A 31 -3.95 -21.73 -3.08
C GLY A 31 -4.42 -22.14 -1.69
N GLU A 32 -4.20 -21.31 -0.67
CA GLU A 32 -4.64 -21.58 0.71
C GLU A 32 -6.07 -21.07 0.97
N ASN A 33 -6.74 -20.60 -0.08
CA ASN A 33 -8.14 -20.22 0.00
C ASN A 33 -9.05 -21.45 -0.21
N TYR A 34 -9.44 -22.06 0.90
CA TYR A 34 -10.39 -23.17 0.94
C TYR A 34 -11.85 -22.72 1.00
N THR A 35 -12.11 -21.43 0.75
CA THR A 35 -13.45 -20.84 0.76
C THR A 35 -13.83 -20.39 -0.65
N ASP A 36 -15.12 -20.39 -0.98
CA ASP A 36 -15.62 -19.82 -2.23
C ASP A 36 -15.64 -18.28 -2.24
N ASN A 37 -14.98 -17.63 -1.27
CA ASN A 37 -14.89 -16.18 -1.17
C ASN A 37 -13.58 -15.68 -1.80
N ALA A 38 -13.65 -14.66 -2.66
CA ALA A 38 -12.48 -14.06 -3.30
C ALA A 38 -11.48 -13.45 -2.29
N PHE A 39 -11.97 -12.94 -1.15
CA PHE A 39 -11.14 -12.35 -0.10
C PHE A 39 -11.54 -12.92 1.28
N PRO A 40 -11.06 -14.13 1.64
CA PRO A 40 -11.34 -14.72 2.94
C PRO A 40 -10.81 -13.87 4.11
N ASN A 41 -9.72 -13.12 3.88
CA ASN A 41 -9.08 -12.26 4.89
C ASN A 41 -9.07 -10.78 4.46
N PRO A 42 -10.23 -10.11 4.40
CA PRO A 42 -10.36 -8.77 3.82
C PRO A 42 -9.59 -7.69 4.59
N GLN A 43 -9.20 -7.96 5.85
CA GLN A 43 -8.39 -7.05 6.67
C GLN A 43 -7.03 -6.74 6.02
N TRP A 44 -6.50 -7.63 5.18
CA TRP A 44 -5.26 -7.40 4.43
C TRP A 44 -5.37 -6.34 3.33
N LEU A 45 -6.58 -5.81 3.07
CA LEU A 45 -6.79 -4.67 2.18
C LEU A 45 -6.64 -3.31 2.89
N LEU A 46 -6.61 -3.28 4.24
CA LEU A 46 -6.41 -2.06 5.02
C LEU A 46 -5.13 -1.26 4.64
N PRO A 47 -3.99 -1.89 4.32
CA PRO A 47 -2.80 -1.16 3.87
C PRO A 47 -3.03 -0.36 2.59
N ILE A 48 -3.94 -0.78 1.70
CA ILE A 48 -4.35 0.00 0.52
C ILE A 48 -5.02 1.31 0.95
N LEU A 49 -5.88 1.28 1.98
CA LEU A 49 -6.52 2.49 2.51
C LEU A 49 -5.48 3.44 3.11
N VAL A 50 -4.51 2.92 3.89
CA VAL A 50 -3.41 3.71 4.45
C VAL A 50 -2.59 4.37 3.34
N TRP A 51 -2.23 3.60 2.30
CA TRP A 51 -1.55 4.14 1.12
C TRP A 51 -2.38 5.23 0.44
N GLY A 52 -3.68 5.00 0.25
CA GLY A 52 -4.61 5.94 -0.39
C GLY A 52 -4.71 7.27 0.37
N ILE A 53 -4.76 7.23 1.70
CA ILE A 53 -4.71 8.44 2.54
C ILE A 53 -3.39 9.19 2.33
N GLY A 54 -2.26 8.47 2.33
CA GLY A 54 -0.95 9.06 2.03
C GLY A 54 -0.91 9.73 0.65
N CYS A 55 -1.44 9.04 -0.37
CA CYS A 55 -1.56 9.54 -1.73
C CYS A 55 -2.35 10.86 -1.79
N VAL A 56 -3.54 10.93 -1.19
CA VAL A 56 -4.36 12.15 -1.16
C VAL A 56 -3.62 13.30 -0.46
N LEU A 57 -3.01 13.02 0.70
CA LEU A 57 -2.24 14.02 1.46
C LEU A 57 -1.01 14.54 0.69
N SER A 58 -0.42 13.73 -0.19
CA SER A 58 0.70 14.13 -1.05
C SER A 58 0.35 15.19 -2.10
N PHE A 59 -0.94 15.40 -2.39
CA PHE A 59 -1.40 16.47 -3.30
C PHE A 59 -1.77 17.78 -2.59
N ILE A 60 -1.83 17.78 -1.26
CA ILE A 60 -2.11 18.98 -0.47
C ILE A 60 -0.77 19.62 -0.07
N LYS A 61 -0.52 20.87 -0.51
CA LYS A 61 0.78 21.57 -0.33
C LYS A 61 1.31 21.55 1.11
N LYS A 62 0.45 21.69 2.12
CA LYS A 62 0.85 21.70 3.53
C LYS A 62 1.26 20.34 4.08
N THR A 63 0.77 19.25 3.48
CA THR A 63 0.93 17.89 4.00
C THR A 63 1.73 16.98 3.07
N VAL A 64 2.37 17.51 2.03
CA VAL A 64 3.00 16.68 0.99
C VAL A 64 3.99 15.66 1.57
N ILE A 65 4.86 16.11 2.48
CA ILE A 65 5.89 15.27 3.11
C ILE A 65 5.23 14.17 3.96
N TYR A 66 4.24 14.52 4.77
CA TYR A 66 3.49 13.54 5.56
C TYR A 66 2.76 12.53 4.68
N GLY A 67 2.16 12.97 3.57
CA GLY A 67 1.54 12.07 2.61
C GLY A 67 2.52 11.07 2.00
N LEU A 68 3.73 11.53 1.66
CA LEU A 68 4.78 10.66 1.12
C LEU A 68 5.21 9.61 2.15
N ILE A 69 5.39 10.01 3.41
CA ILE A 69 5.72 9.10 4.52
C ILE A 69 4.60 8.09 4.75
N ILE A 70 3.35 8.55 4.85
CA ILE A 70 2.18 7.68 5.06
C ILE A 70 2.03 6.68 3.92
N SER A 71 2.20 7.12 2.67
CA SER A 71 2.14 6.24 1.50
C SER A 71 3.27 5.18 1.47
N PHE A 72 4.33 5.35 2.27
CA PHE A 72 5.42 4.39 2.38
C PHE A 72 5.26 3.43 3.56
N LEU A 73 4.39 3.73 4.54
CA LEU A 73 4.15 2.88 5.72
C LEU A 73 3.75 1.44 5.38
N PRO A 74 2.88 1.17 4.39
CA PRO A 74 2.54 -0.20 4.02
C PRO A 74 3.75 -1.03 3.59
N ILE A 75 4.70 -0.44 2.87
CA ILE A 75 5.93 -1.13 2.47
C ILE A 75 6.74 -1.51 3.70
N LEU A 76 6.93 -0.57 4.63
CA LEU A 76 7.65 -0.84 5.87
C LEU A 76 6.98 -1.96 6.67
N PHE A 77 5.65 -1.93 6.76
CA PHE A 77 4.87 -2.98 7.40
C PHE A 77 5.13 -4.36 6.76
N TYR A 78 5.10 -4.47 5.43
CA TYR A 78 5.41 -5.74 4.76
C TYR A 78 6.86 -6.16 4.93
N MET A 79 7.82 -5.24 4.84
CA MET A 79 9.23 -5.55 5.06
C MET A 79 9.47 -6.12 6.46
N MET A 80 8.82 -5.55 7.48
CA MET A 80 8.90 -6.07 8.85
C MET A 80 8.23 -7.44 8.98
N LEU A 81 7.10 -7.66 8.32
CA LEU A 81 6.40 -8.96 8.34
C LEU A 81 7.27 -10.10 7.76
N PHE A 82 8.06 -9.84 6.72
CA PHE A 82 8.92 -10.86 6.11
C PHE A 82 10.27 -11.06 6.83
N TYR A 83 10.64 -10.18 7.76
CA TYR A 83 11.90 -10.25 8.50
C TYR A 83 11.77 -10.96 9.85
N ILE A 84 10.53 -11.12 10.34
CA ILE A 84 10.17 -11.80 11.59
C ILE A 84 9.73 -13.22 11.26
#